data_AF-A0A380DVZ8-F1
#
_entry.id   AF-A0A380DVZ8-F1
#
_cell.length_a   1.000
_cell.length_b   1.000
_cell.length_c   1.000
_cell.angle_alpha   90.00
_cell.angle_beta   90.00
_cell.angle_gamma   90.00
#
_symmetry.space_group_name_H-M   'P 1'
#
loop_
_entity.id
_entity.type
_entity.pdbx_description
1 polymer ?
#
loop_
_entity_poly.entity_id
_entity_poly.type
_entity_poly.pdbx_seq_one_letter_code
_entity_poly.pdbx_strand_id
1 'polypeptide(L)' 'MFEVLGFTKEQAQEQFGFLLDAFKYGAPPHGGIALGLDRLVMLLTNRTNLRDTIAFLKQHLLHVY' A
#
# COMPACT_ATOMS: atom_id res chain seq x y z
N MET A 1 -9.20 -17.17 -4.78
CA MET A 1 -8.32 -15.98 -4.90
C MET A 1 -6.97 -16.25 -4.23
N PHE A 2 -6.90 -16.35 -2.90
CA PHE A 2 -5.64 -16.58 -2.18
C PHE A 2 -4.89 -17.87 -2.57
N GLU A 3 -5.62 -18.94 -2.92
CA GLU A 3 -5.03 -20.20 -3.43
C GLU A 3 -4.21 -19.97 -4.72
N VAL A 4 -4.64 -19.04 -5.59
CA VAL A 4 -3.91 -18.68 -6.84
C VAL A 4 -2.64 -17.90 -6.55
N LEU A 5 -2.58 -17.23 -5.40
CA LEU A 5 -1.40 -16.51 -4.90
C LEU A 5 -0.47 -17.42 -4.06
N GLY A 6 -0.78 -18.71 -3.93
CA GLY A 6 0.05 -19.70 -3.24
C GLY A 6 -0.18 -19.83 -1.74
N PHE A 7 -1.25 -19.24 -1.20
CA PHE A 7 -1.58 -19.35 0.22
C PHE A 7 -2.37 -20.63 0.53
N THR A 8 -2.05 -21.30 1.64
CA THR A 8 -2.98 -22.27 2.24
C THR A 8 -4.15 -21.54 2.93
N LYS A 9 -5.22 -22.28 3.24
CA LYS A 9 -6.39 -21.69 3.93
C LYS A 9 -6.02 -21.15 5.32
N GLU A 10 -5.15 -21.85 6.02
CA GLU A 10 -4.67 -21.48 7.36
C GLU A 10 -3.85 -20.18 7.29
N GLN A 11 -2.93 -20.06 6.34
CA GLN A 11 -2.11 -18.86 6.15
C GLN A 11 -2.96 -17.64 5.76
N ALA A 12 -3.95 -17.83 4.89
CA ALA A 12 -4.86 -16.76 4.50
C ALA A 12 -5.71 -16.31 5.69
N GLN A 13 -6.16 -17.24 6.55
CA GLN A 13 -6.93 -16.91 7.73
C GLN A 13 -6.07 -16.23 8.81
N GLU A 14 -4.82 -16.63 8.99
CA GLU A 14 -3.90 -16.01 9.96
C GLU A 14 -3.58 -14.55 9.58
N GLN A 15 -3.31 -14.28 8.30
CA GLN A 15 -2.89 -12.95 7.83
C GLN A 15 -4.06 -12.01 7.50
N PHE A 16 -5.18 -12.55 7.02
CA PHE A 16 -6.31 -11.76 6.49
C PHE A 16 -7.66 -12.12 7.11
N GLY A 17 -7.71 -12.98 8.14
CA GLY A 17 -8.95 -13.50 8.72
C GLY A 17 -9.94 -12.43 9.15
N PHE A 18 -9.46 -11.34 9.77
CA PHE A 18 -10.29 -10.19 10.12
C PHE A 18 -11.06 -9.60 8.92
N LEU A 19 -10.39 -9.42 7.78
CA LEU A 19 -11.00 -8.88 6.57
C LEU A 19 -11.95 -9.90 5.92
N LEU A 20 -11.55 -11.17 5.88
CA LEU A 20 -12.36 -12.27 5.34
C LEU A 20 -13.66 -12.45 6.12
N ASP A 21 -13.61 -12.36 7.45
CA ASP A 21 -14.79 -12.44 8.30
C ASP A 21 -15.69 -11.22 8.12
N ALA A 22 -15.14 -10.01 8.00
CA ALA A 22 -15.91 -8.80 7.72
C ALA A 22 -16.71 -8.91 6.40
N PHE A 23 -16.13 -9.52 5.35
CA PHE A 23 -16.83 -9.72 4.08
C PHE A 23 -18.04 -10.65 4.18
N LYS A 24 -18.08 -11.60 5.14
CA LYS A 24 -19.23 -12.50 5.35
C LYS A 24 -20.49 -11.77 5.82
N TYR A 25 -20.36 -10.55 6.34
CA TYR A 25 -21.48 -9.73 6.83
C TYR A 25 -22.09 -8.81 5.76
N GLY A 26 -21.81 -9.07 4.47
CA GLY A 26 -22.46 -8.35 3.36
C GLY A 26 -21.73 -7.10 2.91
N ALA A 27 -20.39 -7.13 2.88
CA ALA A 27 -19.62 -6.06 2.27
C ALA A 27 -20.04 -5.88 0.79
N PRO A 28 -20.39 -4.65 0.35
CA PRO A 28 -20.81 -4.42 -1.03
C PRO A 28 -19.62 -4.53 -1.99
N PRO A 29 -19.86 -4.68 -3.30
CA PRO A 29 -18.81 -4.49 -4.29
C PRO A 29 -18.20 -3.09 -4.14
N HIS A 30 -16.90 -3.02 -3.84
CA HIS A 30 -16.18 -1.78 -3.62
C HIS A 30 -14.81 -1.82 -4.30
N GLY A 31 -14.32 -0.66 -4.68
CA GLY A 31 -13.01 -0.46 -5.28
C GLY A 31 -12.53 0.96 -4.99
N GLY A 32 -11.23 1.16 -4.98
CA GLY A 32 -10.62 2.44 -4.70
C GLY A 32 -9.34 2.64 -5.51
N ILE A 33 -8.87 3.89 -5.54
CA ILE A 33 -7.60 4.27 -6.14
C ILE A 33 -6.86 5.15 -5.15
N ALA A 34 -5.55 4.92 -5.00
CA ALA A 34 -4.65 5.76 -4.24
C ALA A 34 -3.68 6.46 -5.19
N LEU A 35 -3.68 7.79 -5.19
CA LEU A 35 -2.74 8.59 -5.97
C LEU A 35 -1.52 8.91 -5.11
N GLY A 36 -0.33 8.69 -5.66
CA GLY A 36 0.91 9.16 -5.04
C GLY A 36 1.00 10.68 -5.14
N LEU A 37 0.46 11.41 -4.16
CA LEU A 37 0.38 12.87 -4.17
C LEU A 37 1.77 13.50 -4.33
N ASP A 38 2.77 13.03 -3.60
CA ASP A 38 4.14 13.55 -3.71
C ASP A 38 4.69 13.38 -5.14
N ARG A 39 4.39 12.24 -5.78
CA ARG A 39 4.79 11.98 -7.16
C ARG A 39 4.04 12.86 -8.14
N LEU A 40 2.75 13.10 -7.91
CA LEU A 40 1.96 14.01 -8.72
C LEU A 40 2.52 15.43 -8.65
N VAL A 41 2.80 15.94 -7.45
CA VAL A 41 3.39 17.27 -7.24
C VAL A 41 4.79 17.36 -7.87
N MET A 42 5.61 16.32 -7.75
CA MET A 42 6.93 16.24 -8.38
C MET A 42 6.86 16.40 -9.90
N LEU A 43 5.90 15.72 -10.55
CA LEU A 43 5.69 15.85 -11.99
C LEU A 43 5.15 17.24 -12.37
N LEU A 44 4.19 17.77 -11.61
CA LEU A 44 3.62 19.11 -11.85
C LEU A 44 4.64 20.24 -11.67
N THR A 45 5.64 20.04 -10.82
CA THR A 45 6.74 20.99 -10.57
C THR A 45 7.98 20.73 -11.43
N ASN A 46 7.89 19.80 -12.40
CA ASN A 46 8.97 19.37 -13.28
C ASN A 46 10.26 18.99 -12.53
N ARG A 47 10.10 18.32 -11.39
CA ARG A 47 11.21 17.78 -10.59
C ARG A 47 11.43 16.31 -10.93
N THR A 48 12.66 15.86 -10.75
CA THR A 48 13.03 14.45 -10.96
C THR A 48 13.16 13.68 -9.65
N ASN A 49 13.06 14.37 -8.51
CA ASN A 49 13.22 13.79 -7.19
C ASN A 49 12.11 14.22 -6.23
N LEU A 50 11.48 13.25 -5.54
CA LEU A 50 10.46 13.48 -4.52
C LEU A 50 10.97 14.34 -3.35
N ARG A 51 12.28 14.29 -3.12
CA ARG A 51 12.95 15.09 -2.10
C ARG A 51 12.75 16.59 -2.29
N ASP A 52 12.57 17.03 -3.53
CA ASP A 52 12.45 18.45 -3.88
C ASP A 52 11.04 19.01 -3.60
N THR A 53 10.07 18.14 -3.33
CA THR A 53 8.67 18.51 -3.09
C THR A 53 8.20 18.21 -1.66
N ILE A 54 9.09 17.70 -0.80
CA ILE A 54 8.80 17.36 0.60
C ILE A 54 9.62 18.29 1.50
N ALA A 55 8.94 19.12 2.29
CA ALA A 55 9.58 20.19 3.07
C ALA A 55 10.64 19.70 4.08
N PHE A 56 10.35 18.59 4.78
CA PHE A 56 11.26 18.01 5.78
C PHE A 56 11.43 16.52 5.50
N LEU A 57 12.36 16.23 4.61
CA LEU A 57 12.60 14.87 4.21
C LEU A 57 13.64 14.17 5.10
N LYS A 58 13.36 12.92 5.49
CA LYS A 58 14.31 12.06 6.17
C LYS A 58 15.55 11.75 5.30
N GLN A 59 16.74 11.98 5.84
CA GLN A 59 17.99 11.45 5.28
C GLN A 59 18.12 9.96 5.57
N HIS A 60 18.62 9.19 4.61
CA HIS A 60 18.73 7.74 4.73
C HIS A 60 20.04 7.40 5.48
N LEU A 61 19.97 7.32 6.81
CA LEU A 61 20.97 6.61 7.62
C LEU A 61 20.40 5.24 7.98
N LEU A 62 20.43 4.32 7.02
CA LEU A 62 20.23 2.89 7.25
C LEU A 62 21.47 2.16 6.73
N HIS A 63 22.57 2.30 7.46
CA HIS A 63 23.53 1.20 7.58
C HIS A 63 22.96 0.26 8.63
N VAL A 64 22.11 -0.66 8.19
CA VAL A 64 21.85 -1.89 8.94
C VAL A 64 22.87 -2.88 8.36
N TYR A 65 23.95 -3.09 9.11
CA TYR A 65 24.86 -4.23 8.90
C TYR A 65 24.10 -5.54 9.12
#